data_AF-A0A914TH06-F1
#
_entry.id   AF-A0A914TH06-F1
#
_cell.length_a   1.000
_cell.length_b   1.000
_cell.length_c   1.000
_cell.angle_alpha   90.00
_cell.angle_beta   90.00
_cell.angle_gamma   90.00
#
_symmetry.space_group_name_H-M   'P 1'
#
loop_
_entity.id
_entity.type
_entity.pdbx_description
1 polymer ?
#
loop_
_entity_poly.entity_id
_entity_poly.type
_entity_poly.pdbx_seq_one_letter_code
_entity_poly.pdbx_strand_id
1 'polypeptide(L)'
;MSYQHSDSENEFSDTEIDIETTSPNGENNGIVSDHKKHARAQHNALERRRRDNIKDMYSSLKDEIPNFNHERASRAQILSKTIEQMQYLQREADDAEKEMKEAEEENARLLKELEELDAAEASCRTTPERTLYDPNSNNVSYMN
;
A
#
# COMPACT_ATOMS: atom_id res chain seq x y z
N MET A 1 15.18 -11.02 1.27
CA MET A 1 16.03 -10.18 0.40
C MET A 1 16.40 -8.94 1.19
N SER A 2 17.66 -8.85 1.61
CA SER A 2 18.17 -7.72 2.41
C SER A 2 18.71 -6.66 1.47
N TYR A 3 18.11 -5.48 1.46
CA TYR A 3 18.63 -4.34 0.72
C TYR A 3 19.68 -3.64 1.60
N GLN A 4 20.95 -3.88 1.29
CA GLN A 4 22.01 -2.96 1.65
C GLN A 4 21.83 -1.70 0.78
N HIS A 5 21.54 -0.57 1.41
CA HIS A 5 21.73 0.74 0.79
C HIS A 5 22.90 1.41 1.48
N SER A 6 23.90 1.65 0.65
CA SER A 6 25.20 2.22 0.91
C SER A 6 25.10 3.56 1.62
N ASP A 7 25.98 3.74 2.60
CA ASP A 7 26.28 5.01 3.24
C ASP A 7 26.62 6.08 2.19
N SER A 8 25.70 7.02 1.99
CA SER A 8 25.98 8.30 1.35
C SER A 8 26.21 9.29 2.47
N GLU A 9 27.47 9.42 2.89
CA GLU A 9 27.91 10.47 3.80
C GLU A 9 27.59 11.84 3.21
N ASN A 10 26.48 12.41 3.66
CA ASN A 10 26.16 13.80 3.40
C ASN A 10 26.90 14.61 4.46
N GLU A 11 28.22 14.72 4.30
CA GLU A 11 29.09 15.62 5.06
C GLU A 11 28.80 17.07 4.62
N PHE A 12 27.60 17.52 4.97
CA PHE A 12 27.24 18.93 4.87
C PHE A 12 27.88 19.61 6.07
N SER A 13 29.15 19.98 5.88
CA SER A 13 29.86 20.84 6.83
C SER A 13 29.05 22.13 6.99
N ASP A 14 28.34 22.22 8.11
CA ASP A 14 27.71 23.45 8.59
C ASP A 14 28.84 24.34 9.12
N THR A 15 29.71 24.80 8.22
CA THR A 15 30.66 25.84 8.56
C THR A 15 29.83 27.13 8.66
N GLU A 16 29.32 27.42 9.85
CA GLU A 16 28.94 28.78 10.20
C GLU A 16 30.17 29.65 9.98
N ILE A 17 30.20 30.39 8.87
CA ILE A 17 31.21 31.42 8.64
C ILE A 17 30.83 32.57 9.57
N ASP A 18 31.31 32.48 10.80
CA ASP A 18 31.27 33.58 11.75
C ASP A 18 32.30 34.61 11.26
N ILE A 19 31.83 35.58 10.47
CA ILE A 19 32.66 36.71 10.04
C ILE A 19 32.82 37.62 11.25
N GLU A 20 33.74 37.27 12.14
CA GLU A 20 34.30 38.19 13.13
C GLU A 20 34.83 39.41 12.37
N THR A 21 34.01 40.47 12.37
CA THR A 21 34.34 41.71 11.69
C THR A 21 35.26 42.53 12.61
N THR A 22 36.50 42.09 12.76
CA THR A 22 37.54 42.80 13.51
C THR A 22 38.46 43.56 12.56
N SER A 23 38.09 44.79 12.18
CA SER A 23 39.00 45.94 12.31
C SER A 23 38.50 47.23 11.68
N PRO A 24 38.81 48.38 12.30
CA PRO A 24 38.36 49.69 11.89
C PRO A 24 39.32 50.26 10.83
N ASN A 25 38.82 50.50 9.62
CA ASN A 25 39.12 51.73 8.90
C ASN A 25 38.23 51.84 7.66
N GLY A 26 37.62 53.01 7.53
CA GLY A 26 36.69 53.32 6.44
C GLY A 26 37.40 53.31 5.09
N GLU A 27 36.74 52.66 4.12
CA GLU A 27 36.79 52.86 2.66
C GLU A 27 36.28 51.62 1.86
N ASN A 28 35.71 50.60 2.53
CA ASN A 28 35.22 49.36 1.90
C ASN A 28 33.69 49.14 1.96
N ASN A 29 32.88 50.20 1.84
CA ASN A 29 31.41 50.08 1.91
C ASN A 29 30.76 49.39 0.68
N GLY A 30 31.43 49.36 -0.48
CA GLY A 30 30.87 48.76 -1.71
C GLY A 30 30.90 47.23 -1.72
N ILE A 31 32.03 46.63 -1.30
CA ILE A 31 32.29 45.18 -1.41
C ILE A 31 31.41 44.38 -0.44
N VAL A 32 31.25 44.86 0.80
CA VAL A 32 30.37 44.24 1.82
C VAL A 32 28.89 44.30 1.39
N SER A 33 28.51 45.38 0.71
CA SER A 33 27.17 45.52 0.11
C SER A 33 26.92 44.45 -0.95
N ASP A 34 27.89 44.19 -1.82
CA ASP A 34 27.75 43.28 -2.95
C ASP A 34 27.76 41.82 -2.50
N HIS A 35 28.54 41.47 -1.48
CA HIS A 35 28.47 40.15 -0.84
C HIS A 35 27.08 39.90 -0.22
N LYS A 36 26.52 40.90 0.48
CA LYS A 36 25.18 40.80 1.07
C LYS A 36 24.07 40.75 -0.01
N LYS A 37 24.27 41.38 -1.17
CA LYS A 37 23.34 41.26 -2.32
C LYS A 37 23.43 39.87 -2.94
N HIS A 38 24.64 39.34 -3.12
CA HIS A 38 24.87 38.00 -3.66
C HIS A 38 24.27 36.91 -2.78
N ALA A 39 24.48 36.96 -1.46
CA ALA A 39 23.88 36.03 -0.50
C ALA A 39 22.33 36.07 -0.57
N ARG A 40 21.74 37.26 -0.67
CA ARG A 40 20.29 37.42 -0.83
C ARG A 40 19.78 36.88 -2.17
N ALA A 41 20.54 37.05 -3.25
CA ALA A 41 20.19 36.52 -4.56
C ALA A 41 20.22 34.98 -4.57
N GLN A 42 21.25 34.37 -3.97
CA GLN A 42 21.36 32.92 -3.80
C GLN A 42 20.20 32.36 -2.97
N HIS A 43 19.90 32.98 -1.82
CA HIS A 43 18.77 32.58 -0.99
C HIS A 43 17.45 32.66 -1.76
N ASN A 44 17.22 33.74 -2.52
CA ASN A 44 16.01 33.89 -3.35
C ASN A 44 15.92 32.85 -4.46
N ALA A 45 17.05 32.47 -5.07
CA ALA A 45 17.11 31.43 -6.08
C ALA A 45 16.77 30.06 -5.47
N LEU A 46 17.34 29.75 -4.30
CA LEU A 46 17.06 28.51 -3.58
C LEU A 46 15.57 28.39 -3.21
N GLU A 47 14.99 29.45 -2.65
CA GLU A 47 13.58 29.43 -2.26
C GLU A 47 12.63 29.36 -3.47
N ARG A 48 13.01 29.91 -4.64
CA ARG A 48 12.26 29.68 -5.89
C ARG A 48 12.25 28.20 -6.25
N ARG A 49 13.41 27.55 -6.26
CA ARG A 49 13.52 26.11 -6.52
C ARG A 49 12.70 25.29 -5.53
N ARG A 50 12.72 25.65 -4.24
CA ARG A 50 11.88 24.99 -3.21
C ARG A 50 10.39 25.13 -3.52
N ARG A 51 9.94 26.33 -3.89
CA ARG A 51 8.53 26.58 -4.24
C ARG A 51 8.10 25.82 -5.50
N ASP A 52 8.96 25.72 -6.50
CA ASP A 52 8.69 24.97 -7.73
C ASP A 52 8.56 23.48 -7.42
N ASN A 53 9.48 22.92 -6.63
CA ASN A 53 9.39 21.52 -6.18
C ASN A 53 8.08 21.24 -5.41
N ILE A 54 7.68 22.12 -4.50
CA ILE A 54 6.40 21.98 -3.79
C ILE A 54 5.21 22.04 -4.75
N LYS A 55 5.25 22.94 -5.74
CA LYS A 55 4.20 23.05 -6.75
C LYS A 55 4.10 21.77 -7.58
N ASP A 56 5.22 21.16 -7.94
CA ASP A 56 5.25 19.89 -8.66
C ASP A 56 4.66 18.77 -7.80
N MET A 57 5.05 18.68 -6.52
CA MET A 57 4.44 17.72 -5.58
C MET A 57 2.93 17.87 -5.44
N TYR A 58 2.40 19.11 -5.39
CA TYR A 58 0.95 19.34 -5.37
C TYR A 58 0.27 18.91 -6.68
N SER A 59 0.98 19.03 -7.82
CA SER A 59 0.46 18.62 -9.11
C SER A 59 0.40 17.09 -9.20
N SER A 60 1.47 16.40 -8.81
CA SER A 60 1.48 14.94 -8.71
C SER A 60 0.43 14.43 -7.74
N LEU A 61 0.30 15.04 -6.54
CA LEU A 61 -0.72 14.64 -5.57
C LEU A 61 -2.13 14.78 -6.11
N LYS A 62 -2.39 15.85 -6.88
CA LYS A 62 -3.69 16.08 -7.51
C LYS A 62 -4.04 14.96 -8.50
N ASP A 63 -3.07 14.52 -9.29
CA ASP A 63 -3.26 13.51 -10.34
C ASP A 63 -3.54 12.11 -9.77
N GLU A 64 -3.08 11.83 -8.53
CA GLU A 64 -3.37 10.60 -7.80
C GLU A 64 -4.81 10.53 -7.23
N ILE A 65 -5.54 11.64 -7.20
CA ILE A 65 -6.90 11.68 -6.65
C ILE A 65 -7.91 11.28 -7.74
N PRO A 66 -8.64 10.16 -7.59
CA PRO A 66 -9.61 9.71 -8.59
C PRO A 66 -10.71 10.75 -8.83
N ASN A 67 -11.10 10.93 -10.09
CA ASN A 67 -12.17 11.83 -10.52
C ASN A 67 -11.99 13.31 -10.14
N PHE A 68 -10.77 13.74 -9.78
CA PHE A 68 -10.47 15.12 -9.38
C PHE A 68 -9.99 15.98 -10.57
N ASN A 69 -10.87 16.20 -11.55
CA ASN A 69 -10.54 16.88 -12.81
C ASN A 69 -10.60 18.41 -12.74
N HIS A 70 -10.24 19.03 -11.62
CA HIS A 70 -10.29 20.50 -11.51
C HIS A 70 -8.95 21.13 -11.92
N GLU A 71 -8.83 21.59 -13.17
CA GLU A 71 -7.61 22.23 -13.71
C GLU A 71 -7.03 23.32 -12.78
N ARG A 72 -7.88 24.06 -12.06
CA ARG A 72 -7.49 25.16 -11.16
C ARG A 72 -7.72 24.85 -9.67
N ALA A 73 -7.52 23.59 -9.26
CA ALA A 73 -7.64 23.20 -7.84
C ALA A 73 -6.72 24.03 -6.94
N SER A 74 -7.28 24.60 -5.87
CA SER A 74 -6.49 25.25 -4.84
C SER A 74 -5.73 24.21 -3.99
N ARG A 75 -4.61 24.62 -3.37
CA ARG A 75 -3.83 23.74 -2.47
C ARG A 75 -4.69 23.17 -1.35
N ALA A 76 -5.57 23.98 -0.76
CA ALA A 76 -6.49 23.54 0.29
C ALA A 76 -7.43 22.43 -0.22
N GLN A 77 -8.00 22.59 -1.42
CA GLN A 77 -8.87 21.56 -2.02
C GLN A 77 -8.12 20.26 -2.30
N ILE A 78 -6.88 20.33 -2.82
CA ILE A 78 -6.05 19.15 -3.05
C ILE A 78 -5.83 18.39 -1.74
N LEU A 79 -5.47 19.09 -0.66
CA LEU A 79 -5.28 18.48 0.66
C LEU A 79 -6.57 17.87 1.20
N SER A 80 -7.69 18.60 1.16
CA SER A 80 -8.98 18.10 1.64
C SER A 80 -9.41 16.84 0.88
N LYS A 81 -9.31 16.85 -0.45
CA LYS A 81 -9.69 15.69 -1.27
C LYS A 81 -8.75 14.50 -1.11
N THR A 82 -7.46 14.75 -0.89
CA THR A 82 -6.51 13.69 -0.54
C THR A 82 -6.91 13.00 0.76
N ILE A 83 -7.25 13.77 1.79
CA ILE A 83 -7.67 13.22 3.09
C ILE A 83 -8.96 12.43 2.94
N GLU A 84 -9.95 12.95 2.20
CA GLU A 84 -11.19 12.23 1.91
C GLU A 84 -10.92 10.89 1.19
N GLN A 85 -10.03 10.90 0.19
CA GLN A 85 -9.67 9.70 -0.57
C GLN A 85 -8.95 8.67 0.31
N MET A 86 -8.00 9.10 1.15
CA MET A 86 -7.31 8.21 2.09
C MET A 86 -8.30 7.54 3.04
N GLN A 87 -9.23 8.31 3.61
CA GLN A 87 -10.25 7.78 4.50
C GLN A 87 -11.20 6.81 3.78
N TYR A 88 -11.55 7.09 2.53
CA TYR A 88 -12.36 6.19 1.71
C TYR A 88 -11.62 4.86 1.48
N LEU A 89 -10.37 4.91 1.00
CA LEU A 89 -9.57 3.70 0.74
C LEU A 89 -9.36 2.87 2.00
N GLN A 90 -9.23 3.52 3.16
CA GLN A 90 -9.09 2.82 4.43
C GLN A 90 -10.35 2.03 4.79
N ARG A 91 -11.54 2.64 4.64
CA ARG A 91 -12.81 1.95 4.87
C ARG A 91 -13.05 0.84 3.85
N GLU A 92 -12.74 1.09 2.58
CA GLU A 92 -12.87 0.10 1.52
C GLU A 92 -11.96 -1.11 1.76
N ALA A 93 -10.74 -0.90 2.27
CA ALA A 93 -9.85 -1.97 2.68
C ALA A 93 -10.41 -2.77 3.87
N ASP A 94 -10.93 -2.09 4.90
CA ASP A 94 -11.54 -2.74 6.06
C ASP A 94 -12.77 -3.58 5.67
N ASP A 95 -13.62 -3.05 4.79
CA ASP A 95 -14.80 -3.75 4.27
C ASP A 95 -14.38 -4.97 3.42
N ALA A 96 -13.39 -4.83 2.55
CA ALA A 96 -12.86 -5.93 1.75
C ALA A 96 -12.21 -7.02 2.60
N GLU A 97 -11.49 -6.66 3.67
CA GLU A 97 -10.90 -7.62 4.61
C GLU A 97 -11.99 -8.40 5.35
N LYS A 98 -13.07 -7.72 5.75
CA LYS A 98 -14.23 -8.37 6.37
C LYS A 98 -14.91 -9.35 5.41
N GLU A 99 -15.16 -8.94 4.17
CA GLU A 99 -15.74 -9.81 3.14
C GLU A 99 -14.85 -11.03 2.87
N MET A 100 -13.53 -10.83 2.78
CA MET A 100 -12.57 -11.91 2.60
C MET A 100 -12.66 -12.92 3.75
N LYS A 101 -12.72 -12.45 5.01
CA LYS A 101 -12.85 -13.31 6.18
C LYS A 101 -14.17 -14.10 6.19
N GLU A 102 -15.29 -13.44 5.89
CA GLU A 102 -16.60 -14.11 5.81
C GLU A 102 -16.60 -15.19 4.71
N ALA A 103 -15.98 -14.91 3.56
CA ALA A 103 -15.83 -15.89 2.49
C ALA A 103 -14.92 -17.07 2.88
N GLU A 104 -13.84 -16.83 3.61
CA GLU A 104 -12.97 -17.89 4.14
C GLU A 104 -13.70 -18.79 5.15
N GLU A 105 -14.47 -18.20 6.08
CA GLU A 105 -15.27 -18.96 7.05
C GLU A 105 -16.34 -19.82 6.36
N GLU A 106 -17.02 -19.26 5.36
CA GLU A 106 -18.01 -19.99 4.56
C GLU A 106 -17.36 -21.13 3.77
N ASN A 107 -16.21 -20.87 3.14
CA ASN A 107 -15.49 -21.90 2.40
C ASN A 107 -15.02 -23.04 3.32
N ALA A 108 -14.51 -22.70 4.51
CA ALA A 108 -14.15 -23.70 5.52
C ALA A 108 -15.36 -24.54 5.98
N ARG A 109 -16.53 -23.92 6.13
CA ARG A 109 -17.77 -24.64 6.46
C ARG A 109 -18.18 -25.60 5.36
N LEU A 110 -18.19 -25.15 4.10
CA LEU A 110 -18.55 -25.97 2.95
C LEU A 110 -17.57 -27.14 2.74
N LEU A 111 -16.27 -26.91 2.93
CA LEU A 111 -15.27 -27.97 2.88
C LEU A 111 -15.51 -29.05 3.94
N LYS A 112 -15.90 -28.66 5.15
CA LYS A 112 -16.26 -29.60 6.21
C LYS A 112 -17.51 -30.41 5.86
N GLU A 113 -18.53 -29.76 5.31
CA GLU A 113 -19.75 -30.44 4.86
C GLU A 113 -19.46 -31.46 3.75
N LEU A 114 -18.59 -31.12 2.80
CA LEU A 114 -18.14 -32.05 1.76
C LEU A 114 -17.41 -33.26 2.36
N GLU A 115 -16.51 -33.05 3.32
CA GLU A 115 -15.81 -34.15 4.00
C GLU A 115 -16.79 -35.10 4.73
N GLU A 116 -17.78 -34.55 5.42
CA GLU A 116 -18.82 -35.33 6.10
C GLU A 116 -19.68 -36.14 5.11
N LEU A 117 -20.03 -35.55 3.97
CA LEU A 117 -20.78 -36.23 2.91
C LEU A 117 -19.96 -37.33 2.23
N ASP A 118 -18.69 -37.06 1.91
CA ASP A 118 -17.78 -38.05 1.33
C ASP A 118 -17.57 -39.25 2.28
N ALA A 119 -17.45 -38.99 3.59
CA ALA A 119 -17.36 -40.03 4.60
C ALA A 119 -18.66 -40.86 4.72
N ALA A 120 -19.82 -40.21 4.66
CA ALA A 120 -21.12 -40.88 4.66
C ALA A 120 -21.33 -41.74 3.40
N GLU A 121 -20.92 -41.25 2.23
CA GLU A 121 -20.97 -42.00 0.98
C GLU A 121 -20.04 -43.22 1.02
N ALA A 122 -18.80 -43.04 1.50
CA ALA A 122 -17.86 -44.14 1.68
C ALA A 122 -18.42 -45.21 2.63
N SER A 123 -19.06 -44.80 3.72
CA SER A 123 -19.72 -45.72 4.67
C SER A 123 -20.88 -46.49 4.02
N CYS A 124 -21.72 -45.83 3.21
CA CYS A 124 -22.87 -46.46 2.53
C CYS A 124 -22.44 -47.48 1.46
N ARG A 125 -21.36 -47.20 0.72
CA ARG A 125 -20.80 -48.13 -0.30
C ARG A 125 -20.17 -49.39 0.31
N THR A 126 -19.86 -49.43 1.60
CA THR A 126 -19.21 -50.58 2.26
C THR A 126 -20.17 -51.64 2.79
N THR A 127 -21.47 -51.60 2.47
CA THR A 127 -22.31 -52.78 2.66
C THR A 127 -21.84 -53.87 1.68
N PRO A 128 -21.23 -54.98 2.14
CA PRO A 128 -21.04 -56.10 1.25
C PRO A 128 -22.45 -56.61 0.99
N GLU A 129 -22.88 -56.51 -0.27
CA GLU A 129 -24.06 -57.20 -0.77
C GLU A 129 -23.97 -58.65 -0.27
N ARG A 130 -24.78 -58.96 0.74
CA ARG A 130 -24.79 -60.23 1.44
C ARG A 130 -25.42 -61.26 0.50
N THR A 131 -24.66 -61.72 -0.49
CA THR A 131 -25.02 -62.92 -1.25
C THR A 131 -24.90 -64.11 -0.29
N LEU A 132 -25.99 -64.41 0.42
CA LEU A 132 -26.21 -65.72 1.00
C LEU A 132 -26.30 -66.72 -0.16
N TYR A 133 -25.16 -67.20 -0.62
CA TYR A 133 -25.11 -68.37 -1.49
C TYR A 133 -25.36 -69.60 -0.59
N ASP A 134 -26.61 -70.04 -0.53
CA ASP A 134 -26.98 -71.32 0.06
C ASP A 134 -26.61 -72.42 -0.94
N PRO A 135 -25.62 -73.29 -0.64
CA PRO A 135 -25.20 -74.34 -1.57
C PRO A 135 -26.14 -75.57 -1.53
N ASN A 136 -27.31 -75.50 -0.88
CA ASN A 136 -28.19 -76.65 -0.73
C ASN A 136 -29.67 -76.39 -1.05
N SER A 137 -29.96 -75.55 -2.06
CA SER A 137 -31.28 -75.56 -2.71
C SER A 137 -31.30 -76.58 -3.85
N ASN A 138 -31.47 -77.84 -3.46
CA ASN A 138 -31.86 -78.91 -4.37
C ASN A 138 -33.33 -78.70 -4.76
N ASN A 139 -33.60 -77.99 -5.86
CA ASN A 139 -34.89 -78.09 -6.52
C ASN A 139 -34.76 -77.91 -8.04
N VAL A 140 -34.49 -79.03 -8.71
CA VAL A 140 -34.89 -79.21 -10.12
C VAL A 140 -35.93 -80.32 -10.13
N SER A 141 -37.18 -79.93 -9.88
CA SER A 141 -38.35 -80.75 -10.19
C SER A 141 -38.59 -80.69 -11.71
N TYR A 142 -38.16 -81.71 -12.43
CA TYR A 142 -38.68 -82.01 -13.77
C TYR A 142 -40.00 -82.75 -13.61
N MET A 143 -41.10 -82.19 -14.13
CA MET A 143 -42.28 -82.97 -14.48
C MET A 143 -42.63 -82.75 -15.95
N ASN A 144 -42.44 -83.84 -16.69
CA ASN A 144 -43.13 -84.35 -17.90
C ASN A 144 -43.56 -83.37 -19.00
#